data_AF-M5GC15-F1
#
_entry.id   AF-M5GC15-F1
#
_cell.length_a   1.000
_cell.length_b   1.000
_cell.length_c   1.000
_cell.angle_alpha   90.00
_cell.angle_beta   90.00
_cell.angle_gamma   90.00
#
_symmetry.space_group_name_H-M   'P 1'
#
loop_
_entity.id
_entity.type
_entity.pdbx_description
1 polymer ?
#
loop_
_entity_poly.entity_id
_entity_poly.type
_entity_poly.pdbx_seq_one_letter_code
_entity_poly.pdbx_strand_id
1 'polypeptide(L)'
;SPPHGPWWNLIEPYVTLSPVEPPEEVYGRPVRLYAHKADVVRMQVMLQLGGVYLDQDAFVLRSFERAGIFTQSTVLAMEADPYAKQWEWEPGGLCNAIIVSRPEAPFLQRWFSTYSTFNETGHEWAEHSVAMPWELALTYPQEVTVLNSRAMFYPLWNKDDVRLVHEPSAPGPKGGGWDFYESRQLAYHAWESVSMPYLEKLTPAIVAKGASSFTRMVQAFMTPEDMRIQEQIVLAAEKDQ
;
A
#
# COMPACT_ATOMS: atom_id res chain seq x y z
N SER A 1 -7.14 18.79 9.80
CA SER A 1 -8.46 18.82 9.15
C SER A 1 -8.58 17.62 8.23
N PRO A 2 -9.78 17.04 8.06
CA PRO A 2 -9.96 15.97 7.08
C PRO A 2 -9.64 16.45 5.65
N PRO A 3 -9.39 15.51 4.72
CA PRO A 3 -9.38 15.84 3.30
C PRO A 3 -10.71 16.49 2.90
N HIS A 4 -10.68 17.26 1.81
CA HIS A 4 -11.84 17.97 1.30
C HIS A 4 -11.81 17.96 -0.23
N GLY A 5 -12.95 18.28 -0.84
CA GLY A 5 -13.11 18.32 -2.28
C GLY A 5 -14.10 17.29 -2.79
N PRO A 6 -14.44 17.34 -4.09
CA PRO A 6 -15.53 16.54 -4.64
C PRO A 6 -15.27 15.04 -4.56
N TRP A 7 -14.01 14.62 -4.67
CA TRP A 7 -13.60 13.22 -4.50
C TRP A 7 -13.77 12.73 -3.06
N TRP A 8 -13.45 13.57 -2.08
CA TRP A 8 -13.67 13.24 -0.67
C TRP A 8 -15.16 13.08 -0.36
N ASN A 9 -16.00 13.96 -0.89
CA ASN A 9 -17.45 13.91 -0.66
C ASN A 9 -18.09 12.59 -1.12
N LEU A 10 -17.50 11.88 -2.08
CA LEU A 10 -17.98 10.56 -2.51
C LEU A 10 -17.71 9.47 -1.48
N ILE A 11 -16.56 9.53 -0.80
CA ILE A 11 -16.14 8.52 0.17
C ILE A 11 -16.54 8.85 1.61
N GLU A 12 -16.77 10.14 1.91
CA GLU A 12 -17.13 10.64 3.24
C GLU A 12 -18.25 9.83 3.93
N PRO A 13 -19.36 9.45 3.26
CA PRO A 13 -20.43 8.67 3.90
C PRO A 13 -20.03 7.23 4.29
N TYR A 14 -18.93 6.72 3.74
CA TYR A 14 -18.45 5.35 3.92
C TYR A 14 -17.23 5.26 4.86
N VAL A 15 -16.72 6.40 5.32
CA VAL A 15 -15.52 6.46 6.18
C VAL A 15 -15.88 6.98 7.56
N THR A 16 -15.36 6.32 8.59
CA THR A 16 -15.37 6.87 9.95
C THR A 16 -14.00 7.44 10.23
N LEU A 17 -13.92 8.76 10.40
CA LEU A 17 -12.68 9.42 10.77
C LEU A 17 -12.41 9.19 12.26
N SER A 18 -11.25 8.60 12.57
CA SER A 18 -10.74 8.49 13.94
C SER A 18 -9.51 9.38 14.08
N PRO A 19 -9.64 10.58 14.68
CA PRO A 19 -8.50 11.45 14.93
C PRO A 19 -7.48 10.74 15.84
N VAL A 20 -6.21 10.83 15.49
CA VAL A 20 -5.10 10.32 16.29
C VAL A 20 -4.12 11.45 16.59
N GLU A 21 -3.57 11.47 17.79
CA GLU A 21 -2.41 12.29 18.10
C GLU A 21 -1.16 11.55 17.60
N PRO A 22 -0.36 12.14 16.70
CA PRO A 22 0.85 11.48 16.22
C PRO A 22 1.81 11.19 17.40
N PRO A 23 2.32 9.96 17.53
CA PRO A 23 3.21 9.62 18.62
C PRO A 23 4.53 10.38 18.49
N GLU A 24 5.00 10.96 19.60
CA GLU A 24 6.34 11.58 19.67
C GLU A 24 7.41 10.58 20.14
N GLU A 25 6.99 9.46 20.74
CA GLU A 25 7.86 8.37 21.14
C GLU A 25 7.18 7.00 21.08
N VAL A 26 7.98 5.94 21.05
CA VAL A 26 7.57 4.54 21.15
C VAL A 26 8.55 3.80 22.04
N TYR A 27 8.06 3.18 23.13
CA TYR A 27 8.91 2.56 24.17
C TYR A 27 10.05 3.48 24.69
N GLY A 28 9.76 4.77 24.87
CA GLY A 28 10.74 5.78 25.31
C GLY A 28 11.78 6.18 24.25
N ARG A 29 11.62 5.72 23.00
CA ARG A 29 12.45 6.11 21.85
C ARG A 29 11.73 7.23 21.08
N PRO A 30 12.39 8.37 20.80
CA PRO A 30 11.79 9.44 20.00
C PRO A 30 11.42 8.97 18.59
N VAL A 31 10.26 9.41 18.09
CA VAL A 31 9.80 9.20 16.71
C VAL A 31 9.50 10.56 16.11
N ARG A 32 10.28 11.02 15.14
CA ARG A 32 10.15 12.38 14.58
C ARG A 32 9.57 12.37 13.18
N LEU A 33 9.91 11.35 12.39
CA LEU A 33 9.57 11.26 10.98
C LEU A 33 8.15 10.75 10.81
N TYR A 34 7.37 11.43 9.97
CA TYR A 34 5.95 11.10 9.78
C TYR A 34 5.73 9.65 9.31
N ALA A 35 6.62 9.10 8.49
CA ALA A 35 6.56 7.70 8.08
C ALA A 35 6.65 6.74 9.28
N HIS A 36 7.58 6.97 10.21
CA HIS A 36 7.69 6.15 11.42
C HIS A 36 6.57 6.41 12.43
N LYS A 37 6.06 7.64 12.50
CA LYS A 37 4.85 7.93 13.29
C LYS A 37 3.66 7.12 12.77
N ALA A 38 3.49 7.06 11.45
CA ALA A 38 2.47 6.23 10.81
C ALA A 38 2.71 4.74 11.09
N ASP A 39 3.97 4.28 11.11
CA ASP A 39 4.29 2.90 11.46
C ASP A 39 3.82 2.52 12.87
N VAL A 40 4.07 3.38 13.85
CA VAL A 40 3.64 3.16 15.24
C VAL A 40 2.12 3.18 15.35
N VAL A 41 1.45 4.16 14.76
CA VAL A 41 -0.02 4.26 14.77
C VAL A 41 -0.66 3.04 14.14
N ARG A 42 -0.15 2.58 12.98
CA ARG A 42 -0.63 1.36 12.31
C ARG A 42 -0.60 0.17 13.24
N MET A 43 0.53 -0.06 13.91
CA MET A 43 0.67 -1.20 14.83
C MET A 43 -0.30 -1.09 16.02
N GLN A 44 -0.44 0.08 16.60
CA GLN A 44 -1.38 0.31 17.72
C GLN A 44 -2.83 0.05 17.30
N VAL A 45 -3.26 0.57 16.14
CA VAL A 45 -4.60 0.37 15.61
C VAL A 45 -4.84 -1.10 15.28
N MET A 46 -3.90 -1.77 14.60
CA MET A 46 -4.05 -3.18 14.26
C MET A 46 -4.06 -4.09 15.49
N LEU A 47 -3.30 -3.77 16.53
CA LEU A 47 -3.36 -4.50 17.80
C LEU A 47 -4.72 -4.34 18.49
N GLN A 48 -5.30 -3.14 18.46
CA GLN A 48 -6.56 -2.85 19.13
C GLN A 48 -7.78 -3.38 18.38
N LEU A 49 -7.83 -3.19 17.06
CA LEU A 49 -9.02 -3.44 16.24
C LEU A 49 -8.87 -4.65 15.31
N GLY A 50 -7.64 -5.02 14.95
CA GLY A 50 -7.40 -5.95 13.85
C GLY A 50 -7.99 -5.44 12.53
N GLY A 51 -8.44 -6.36 11.70
CA GLY A 51 -9.03 -6.06 10.40
C GLY A 51 -8.00 -5.98 9.29
N VAL A 52 -8.18 -5.01 8.39
CA VAL A 52 -7.31 -4.77 7.23
C VAL A 52 -6.77 -3.34 7.32
N TYR A 53 -5.45 -3.21 7.34
CA TYR A 53 -4.77 -1.96 7.09
C TYR A 53 -4.32 -1.90 5.63
N LEU A 54 -4.45 -0.72 5.02
CA LEU A 54 -3.99 -0.39 3.68
C LEU A 54 -3.32 0.99 3.71
N ASP A 55 -2.14 1.11 3.13
CA ASP A 55 -1.58 2.41 2.77
C ASP A 55 -2.49 3.12 1.74
N GLN A 56 -2.42 4.45 1.70
CA GLN A 56 -3.36 5.27 0.92
C GLN A 56 -3.24 5.06 -0.59
N ASP A 57 -2.10 4.56 -1.05
CA ASP A 57 -1.77 4.24 -2.44
C ASP A 57 -1.80 2.73 -2.72
N ALA A 58 -2.43 1.94 -1.83
CA ALA A 58 -2.71 0.53 -2.04
C ALA A 58 -4.08 0.32 -2.71
N PHE A 59 -4.09 -0.44 -3.81
CA PHE A 59 -5.26 -0.78 -4.60
C PHE A 59 -5.65 -2.24 -4.36
N VAL A 60 -6.87 -2.49 -3.85
CA VAL A 60 -7.41 -3.84 -3.69
C VAL A 60 -8.02 -4.29 -5.02
N LEU A 61 -7.37 -5.26 -5.67
CA LEU A 61 -7.74 -5.75 -7.00
C LEU A 61 -8.69 -6.96 -6.94
N ARG A 62 -8.64 -7.72 -5.83
CA ARG A 62 -9.51 -8.88 -5.59
C ARG A 62 -9.90 -8.97 -4.13
N SER A 63 -11.07 -9.55 -3.89
CA SER A 63 -11.61 -9.75 -2.54
C SER A 63 -10.67 -10.63 -1.69
N PHE A 64 -10.18 -10.07 -0.58
CA PHE A 64 -9.39 -10.80 0.43
C PHE A 64 -10.22 -11.88 1.12
N GLU A 65 -11.52 -11.65 1.30
CA GLU A 65 -12.46 -12.65 1.82
C GLU A 65 -12.54 -13.87 0.91
N ARG A 66 -12.75 -13.67 -0.40
CA ARG A 66 -12.79 -14.77 -1.38
C ARG A 66 -11.46 -15.51 -1.50
N ALA A 67 -10.35 -14.82 -1.23
CA ALA A 67 -9.02 -15.42 -1.16
C ALA A 67 -8.76 -16.19 0.14
N GLY A 68 -9.69 -16.18 1.10
CA GLY A 68 -9.59 -16.89 2.38
C GLY A 68 -8.68 -16.22 3.42
N ILE A 69 -8.17 -15.01 3.16
CA ILE A 69 -7.18 -14.35 4.03
C ILE A 69 -7.73 -14.05 5.43
N PHE A 70 -9.03 -13.75 5.55
CA PHE A 70 -9.67 -13.45 6.85
C PHE A 70 -9.75 -14.65 7.80
N THR A 71 -9.42 -15.86 7.35
CA THR A 71 -9.35 -17.05 8.22
C THR A 71 -8.03 -17.17 8.98
N GLN A 72 -7.03 -16.37 8.61
CA GLN A 72 -5.68 -16.44 9.18
C GLN A 72 -5.52 -15.47 10.37
N SER A 73 -4.58 -15.76 11.27
CA SER A 73 -4.32 -14.89 12.44
C SER A 73 -3.67 -13.56 12.03
N THR A 74 -2.65 -13.62 11.18
CA THR A 74 -1.96 -12.47 10.61
C THR A 74 -1.49 -12.84 9.21
N VAL A 75 -1.69 -11.95 8.24
CA VAL A 75 -1.23 -12.12 6.86
C VAL A 75 -0.44 -10.89 6.45
N LEU A 76 0.75 -11.14 5.92
CA LEU A 76 1.65 -10.16 5.32
C LEU A 76 2.13 -10.69 3.98
N ALA A 77 2.60 -9.81 3.10
CA ALA A 77 3.23 -10.22 1.85
C ALA A 77 4.70 -9.77 1.80
N MET A 78 5.49 -10.53 1.06
CA MET A 78 6.91 -10.23 0.85
C MET A 78 7.08 -8.98 0.00
N GLU A 79 7.89 -8.03 0.46
CA GLU A 79 8.54 -7.08 -0.46
C GLU A 79 9.73 -7.80 -1.08
N ALA A 80 9.74 -7.97 -2.40
CA ALA A 80 10.93 -8.52 -3.06
C ALA A 80 11.99 -7.42 -3.16
N ASP A 81 13.27 -7.77 -2.97
CA ASP A 81 14.37 -6.84 -3.23
C ASP A 81 14.58 -6.76 -4.75
N PRO A 82 14.32 -5.59 -5.39
CA PRO A 82 14.46 -5.45 -6.84
C PRO A 82 15.92 -5.56 -7.32
N TYR A 83 16.91 -5.50 -6.43
CA TYR A 83 18.33 -5.57 -6.75
C TYR A 83 19.00 -6.87 -6.28
N ALA A 84 18.23 -7.81 -5.72
CA ALA A 84 18.76 -9.09 -5.26
C ALA A 84 19.45 -9.83 -6.41
N LYS A 85 20.78 -9.96 -6.31
CA LYS A 85 21.61 -10.65 -7.32
C LYS A 85 21.58 -12.16 -7.19
N GLN A 86 21.12 -12.68 -6.06
CA GLN A 86 21.38 -14.07 -5.70
C GLN A 86 20.17 -14.98 -5.91
N TRP A 87 18.94 -14.64 -5.52
CA TRP A 87 17.78 -15.49 -5.83
C TRP A 87 16.47 -14.68 -5.82
N GLU A 88 15.55 -14.95 -6.76
CA GLU A 88 14.20 -14.35 -6.83
C GLU A 88 13.32 -14.63 -5.58
N TRP A 89 13.81 -15.43 -4.62
CA TRP A 89 13.05 -15.99 -3.51
C TRP A 89 13.49 -15.51 -2.13
N GLU A 90 14.56 -14.71 -2.02
CA GLU A 90 14.91 -14.04 -0.77
C GLU A 90 14.19 -12.67 -0.74
N PRO A 91 13.18 -12.48 0.13
CA PRO A 91 12.47 -11.22 0.20
C PRO A 91 13.37 -10.14 0.80
N GLY A 92 13.21 -8.90 0.34
CA GLY A 92 13.75 -7.72 1.03
C GLY A 92 13.12 -7.51 2.41
N GLY A 93 11.93 -8.10 2.63
CA GLY A 93 11.32 -8.31 3.94
C GLY A 93 9.80 -8.49 3.82
N LEU A 94 9.05 -8.18 4.88
CA LEU A 94 7.58 -8.19 4.84
C LEU A 94 7.06 -6.76 4.86
N CYS A 95 6.47 -6.29 3.76
CA CYS A 95 5.99 -4.92 3.66
C CYS A 95 4.76 -4.70 4.54
N ASN A 96 4.71 -3.55 5.21
CA ASN A 96 3.65 -3.17 6.12
C ASN A 96 2.54 -2.31 5.47
N ALA A 97 2.63 -2.05 4.17
CA ALA A 97 1.63 -1.31 3.41
C ALA A 97 0.26 -2.01 3.36
N ILE A 98 0.23 -3.33 3.56
CA ILE A 98 -0.99 -4.12 3.70
C ILE A 98 -0.82 -5.10 4.86
N ILE A 99 -1.68 -4.99 5.88
CA ILE A 99 -1.69 -5.93 7.01
C ILE A 99 -3.10 -6.45 7.19
N VAL A 100 -3.27 -7.76 7.27
CA VAL A 100 -4.52 -8.37 7.70
C VAL A 100 -4.28 -9.12 8.99
N SER A 101 -5.08 -8.87 10.04
CA SER A 101 -4.93 -9.62 11.29
C SER A 101 -6.18 -9.61 12.14
N ARG A 102 -6.27 -10.55 13.07
CA ARG A 102 -7.18 -10.42 14.21
C ARG A 102 -6.61 -9.42 15.24
N PRO A 103 -7.47 -8.74 16.04
CA PRO A 103 -6.99 -7.95 17.16
C PRO A 103 -6.12 -8.81 18.09
N GLU A 104 -5.13 -8.18 18.71
CA GLU A 104 -4.18 -8.82 19.65
C GLU A 104 -3.46 -10.06 19.07
N ALA A 105 -3.28 -10.16 17.75
CA ALA A 105 -2.57 -11.28 17.15
C ALA A 105 -1.15 -11.43 17.73
N PRO A 106 -0.71 -12.65 18.12
CA PRO A 106 0.60 -12.87 18.73
C PRO A 106 1.77 -12.31 17.90
N PHE A 107 1.71 -12.48 16.58
CA PHE A 107 2.72 -11.95 15.67
C PHE A 107 2.83 -10.42 15.77
N LEU A 108 1.70 -9.71 15.78
CA LEU A 108 1.70 -8.25 15.90
C LEU A 108 2.20 -7.78 17.27
N GLN A 109 1.90 -8.50 18.35
CA GLN A 109 2.40 -8.16 19.68
C GLN A 109 3.93 -8.28 19.73
N ARG A 110 4.48 -9.36 19.17
CA ARG A 110 5.94 -9.54 19.06
C ARG A 110 6.55 -8.46 18.19
N TRP A 111 5.98 -8.22 17.03
CA TRP A 111 6.46 -7.20 16.10
C TRP A 111 6.46 -5.81 16.76
N PHE A 112 5.37 -5.42 17.41
CA PHE A 112 5.33 -4.15 18.11
C PHE A 112 6.35 -4.09 19.26
N SER A 113 6.58 -5.18 20.00
CA SER A 113 7.59 -5.21 21.07
C SER A 113 9.03 -4.95 20.58
N THR A 114 9.32 -5.21 19.30
CA THR A 114 10.63 -4.89 18.71
C THR A 114 10.92 -3.40 18.71
N TYR A 115 9.89 -2.53 18.70
CA TYR A 115 10.09 -1.07 18.76
C TYR A 115 10.79 -0.59 20.05
N SER A 116 10.96 -1.45 21.05
CA SER A 116 11.85 -1.19 22.19
C SER A 116 13.32 -0.95 21.78
N THR A 117 13.75 -1.45 20.62
CA THR A 117 15.07 -1.18 20.02
C THR A 117 15.07 -0.09 18.96
N PHE A 118 13.93 0.55 18.69
CA PHE A 118 13.76 1.53 17.61
C PHE A 118 14.85 2.61 17.62
N ASN A 119 15.46 2.83 16.45
CA ASN A 119 16.48 3.84 16.23
C ASN A 119 16.27 4.55 14.89
N GLU A 120 15.51 5.65 14.90
CA GLU A 120 15.24 6.49 13.73
C GLU A 120 16.51 7.01 13.03
N THR A 121 17.61 7.19 13.78
CA THR A 121 18.90 7.64 13.23
C THR A 121 19.82 6.49 12.84
N GLY A 122 19.31 5.25 12.86
CA GLY A 122 20.03 4.05 12.48
C GLY A 122 20.38 4.00 11.00
N HIS A 123 21.12 2.96 10.61
CA HIS A 123 21.53 2.76 9.23
C HIS A 123 20.41 2.15 8.37
N GLU A 124 19.45 1.48 9.00
CA GLU A 124 18.38 0.76 8.32
C GLU A 124 17.04 1.47 8.54
N TRP A 125 16.66 2.28 7.56
CA TRP A 125 15.40 3.04 7.57
C TRP A 125 14.16 2.14 7.75
N ALA A 126 14.18 0.96 7.12
CA ALA A 126 13.04 0.06 7.07
C ALA A 126 13.11 -1.08 8.11
N GLU A 127 13.97 -0.95 9.12
CA GLU A 127 14.25 -2.01 10.11
C GLU A 127 12.94 -2.54 10.71
N HIS A 128 12.17 -1.66 11.36
CA HIS A 128 10.93 -2.06 12.02
C HIS A 128 9.72 -2.15 11.08
N SER A 129 9.79 -1.62 9.87
CA SER A 129 8.68 -1.64 8.91
C SER A 129 8.71 -2.84 7.96
N VAL A 130 9.89 -3.40 7.68
CA VAL A 130 10.10 -4.43 6.65
C VAL A 130 11.01 -5.58 7.11
N ALA A 131 12.15 -5.29 7.75
CA ALA A 131 13.13 -6.32 8.12
C ALA A 131 12.74 -7.13 9.36
N MET A 132 12.40 -6.46 10.47
CA MET A 132 11.94 -7.11 11.71
C MET A 132 10.76 -8.06 11.53
N PRO A 133 9.68 -7.73 10.78
CA PRO A 133 8.60 -8.70 10.56
C PRO A 133 9.09 -9.92 9.76
N TRP A 134 10.08 -9.79 8.88
CA TRP A 134 10.67 -10.95 8.22
C TRP A 134 11.45 -11.85 9.19
N GLU A 135 12.30 -11.28 10.04
CA GLU A 135 13.01 -12.06 11.07
C GLU A 135 12.05 -12.79 12.02
N LEU A 136 10.96 -12.11 12.41
CA LEU A 136 9.92 -12.70 13.23
C LEU A 136 9.15 -13.79 12.51
N ALA A 137 8.92 -13.67 11.19
CA ALA A 137 8.26 -14.72 10.41
C ALA A 137 9.13 -15.97 10.31
N LEU A 138 10.45 -15.83 10.24
CA LEU A 138 11.39 -16.96 10.29
C LEU A 138 11.43 -17.61 11.69
N THR A 139 11.31 -16.82 12.74
CA THR A 139 11.37 -17.29 14.14
C THR A 139 10.04 -17.89 14.62
N TYR A 140 8.92 -17.31 14.18
CA TYR A 140 7.55 -17.68 14.59
C TYR A 140 6.65 -17.94 13.36
N PRO A 141 7.01 -18.91 12.49
CA PRO A 141 6.31 -19.12 11.21
C PRO A 141 4.85 -19.58 11.36
N GLN A 142 4.44 -20.00 12.56
CA GLN A 142 3.06 -20.41 12.85
C GLN A 142 2.15 -19.24 13.23
N GLU A 143 2.72 -18.05 13.49
CA GLU A 143 1.95 -16.87 13.92
C GLU A 143 1.57 -15.95 12.75
N VAL A 144 2.15 -16.16 11.56
CA VAL A 144 1.91 -15.34 10.35
C VAL A 144 1.82 -16.21 9.10
N THR A 145 0.86 -15.88 8.23
CA THR A 145 0.82 -16.37 6.85
C THR A 145 1.56 -15.39 5.97
N VAL A 146 2.64 -15.84 5.33
CA VAL A 146 3.43 -15.02 4.40
C VAL A 146 3.00 -15.31 2.96
N LEU A 147 2.53 -14.27 2.26
CA LEU A 147 2.25 -14.31 0.83
C LEU A 147 3.48 -13.89 0.03
N ASN A 148 3.59 -14.39 -1.20
CA ASN A 148 4.66 -13.97 -2.10
C ASN A 148 4.48 -12.51 -2.56
N SER A 149 5.56 -11.91 -3.09
CA SER A 149 5.53 -10.53 -3.57
C SER A 149 4.52 -10.29 -4.70
N ARG A 150 4.32 -11.27 -5.58
CA ARG A 150 3.34 -11.20 -6.66
C ARG A 150 1.89 -11.19 -6.19
N ALA A 151 1.60 -11.56 -4.95
CA ALA A 151 0.25 -11.54 -4.41
C ALA A 151 -0.24 -10.11 -4.16
N MET A 152 0.66 -9.17 -3.82
CA MET A 152 0.26 -7.83 -3.35
C MET A 152 1.16 -6.67 -3.82
N PHE A 153 2.45 -6.89 -4.06
CA PHE A 153 3.42 -5.79 -4.18
C PHE A 153 4.16 -5.71 -5.52
N TYR A 154 4.10 -6.75 -6.36
CA TYR A 154 4.66 -6.67 -7.71
C TYR A 154 3.69 -5.95 -8.68
N PRO A 155 4.17 -5.08 -9.59
CA PRO A 155 5.56 -4.58 -9.74
C PRO A 155 6.03 -3.63 -8.63
N LEU A 156 7.35 -3.57 -8.39
CA LEU A 156 7.97 -2.91 -7.23
C LEU A 156 8.28 -1.41 -7.46
N TRP A 157 9.00 -0.79 -6.51
CA TRP A 157 9.36 0.63 -6.48
C TRP A 157 10.61 1.00 -7.30
N ASN A 158 11.34 0.04 -7.86
CA ASN A 158 12.50 0.33 -8.71
C ASN A 158 12.08 1.01 -10.02
N LYS A 159 13.00 1.77 -10.61
CA LYS A 159 12.74 2.58 -11.81
C LYS A 159 12.10 1.81 -12.96
N ASP A 160 12.55 0.59 -13.21
CA ASP A 160 12.05 -0.21 -14.35
C ASP A 160 10.61 -0.69 -14.12
N ASP A 161 10.27 -1.09 -12.89
CA ASP A 161 8.93 -1.52 -12.52
C ASP A 161 7.94 -0.35 -12.49
N VAL A 162 8.38 0.82 -11.99
CA VAL A 162 7.58 2.06 -12.07
C VAL A 162 7.28 2.39 -13.55
N ARG A 163 8.26 2.27 -14.45
CA ARG A 163 8.05 2.47 -15.90
C ARG A 163 7.13 1.41 -16.50
N LEU A 164 7.29 0.14 -16.14
CA LEU A 164 6.44 -0.98 -16.57
C LEU A 164 4.96 -0.70 -16.23
N VAL A 165 4.70 -0.08 -15.08
CA VAL A 165 3.35 0.23 -14.63
C VAL A 165 2.79 1.50 -15.29
N HIS A 166 3.58 2.57 -15.34
CA HIS A 166 3.06 3.91 -15.67
C HIS A 166 3.28 4.35 -17.12
N GLU A 167 4.26 3.82 -17.86
CA GLU A 167 4.46 4.15 -19.27
C GLU A 167 3.41 3.47 -20.17
N PRO A 168 2.97 4.12 -21.27
CA PRO A 168 2.08 3.50 -22.24
C PRO A 168 2.66 2.22 -22.84
N SER A 169 1.91 1.14 -22.80
CA SER A 169 2.35 -0.20 -23.23
C SER A 169 1.13 -1.08 -23.52
N ALA A 170 1.28 -2.12 -24.35
CA ALA A 170 0.25 -3.16 -24.41
C ALA A 170 0.33 -4.05 -23.15
N PRO A 171 -0.79 -4.66 -22.71
CA PRO A 171 -0.77 -5.49 -21.50
C PRO A 171 0.06 -6.76 -21.67
N GLY A 172 0.61 -7.22 -20.55
CA GLY A 172 1.33 -8.49 -20.42
C GLY A 172 2.76 -8.48 -20.99
N PRO A 173 3.52 -9.57 -20.77
CA PRO A 173 4.95 -9.63 -21.07
C PRO A 173 5.32 -9.36 -22.54
N LYS A 174 4.42 -9.70 -23.47
CA LYS A 174 4.62 -9.43 -24.92
C LYS A 174 4.34 -7.98 -25.30
N GLY A 175 3.54 -7.27 -24.51
CA GLY A 175 3.14 -5.89 -24.75
C GLY A 175 4.03 -4.84 -24.09
N GLY A 176 4.99 -5.28 -23.26
CA GLY A 176 5.89 -4.42 -22.50
C GLY A 176 5.24 -3.76 -21.28
N GLY A 177 4.08 -4.25 -20.86
CA GLY A 177 3.34 -3.77 -19.69
C GLY A 177 3.00 -4.89 -18.71
N TRP A 178 2.57 -4.51 -17.52
CA TRP A 178 1.99 -5.44 -16.55
C TRP A 178 0.49 -5.59 -16.79
N ASP A 179 -0.02 -6.81 -16.62
CA ASP A 179 -1.45 -7.09 -16.70
C ASP A 179 -1.97 -7.49 -15.32
N PHE A 180 -2.56 -6.51 -14.62
CA PHE A 180 -3.14 -6.69 -13.29
C PHE A 180 -4.36 -7.64 -13.27
N TYR A 181 -5.05 -7.82 -14.40
CA TYR A 181 -6.19 -8.74 -14.47
C TYR A 181 -5.70 -10.18 -14.57
N GLU A 182 -4.77 -10.43 -15.48
CA GLU A 182 -4.17 -11.76 -15.71
C GLU A 182 -3.22 -12.18 -14.59
N SER A 183 -2.58 -11.25 -13.88
CA SER A 183 -1.66 -11.58 -12.77
C SER A 183 -2.34 -12.30 -11.60
N ARG A 184 -3.66 -12.19 -11.50
CA ARG A 184 -4.47 -12.71 -10.38
C ARG A 184 -4.06 -12.18 -9.01
N GLN A 185 -3.26 -11.12 -8.94
CA GLN A 185 -2.84 -10.55 -7.66
C GLN A 185 -4.02 -9.96 -6.90
N LEU A 186 -3.89 -9.92 -5.58
CA LEU A 186 -4.95 -9.49 -4.67
C LEU A 186 -4.94 -7.97 -4.48
N ALA A 187 -3.76 -7.37 -4.48
CA ALA A 187 -3.58 -5.94 -4.34
C ALA A 187 -2.37 -5.45 -5.12
N TYR A 188 -2.21 -4.13 -5.20
CA TYR A 188 -1.06 -3.45 -5.76
C TYR A 188 -0.75 -2.22 -4.89
N HIS A 189 0.52 -2.00 -4.55
CA HIS A 189 0.99 -0.80 -3.86
C HIS A 189 1.64 0.12 -4.90
N ALA A 190 1.15 1.36 -5.04
CA ALA A 190 1.56 2.23 -6.15
C ALA A 190 2.89 2.96 -5.93
N TRP A 191 3.49 2.84 -4.74
CA TRP A 191 4.78 3.43 -4.40
C TRP A 191 4.78 4.94 -4.65
N GLU A 192 3.76 5.64 -4.12
CA GLU A 192 3.42 7.04 -4.41
C GLU A 192 4.68 7.91 -4.52
N SER A 193 5.55 7.92 -3.51
CA SER A 193 6.77 8.72 -3.47
C SER A 193 7.65 8.67 -4.72
N VAL A 194 7.76 7.52 -5.40
CA VAL A 194 8.56 7.36 -6.64
C VAL A 194 7.71 7.44 -7.90
N SER A 195 6.41 7.15 -7.79
CA SER A 195 5.44 7.17 -8.88
C SER A 195 4.77 8.54 -9.07
N MET A 196 4.97 9.48 -8.15
CA MET A 196 4.33 10.81 -8.13
C MET A 196 4.39 11.57 -9.46
N PRO A 197 5.52 11.60 -10.20
CA PRO A 197 5.59 12.26 -11.51
C PRO A 197 4.58 11.74 -12.56
N TYR A 198 4.04 10.54 -12.36
CA TYR A 198 2.97 9.97 -13.16
C TYR A 198 1.60 10.19 -12.53
N LEU A 199 1.49 10.00 -11.20
CA LEU A 199 0.22 10.06 -10.46
C LEU A 199 -0.37 11.47 -10.41
N GLU A 200 0.46 12.50 -10.22
CA GLU A 200 0.01 13.90 -10.10
C GLU A 200 -0.70 14.43 -11.35
N LYS A 201 -0.44 13.79 -12.51
CA LYS A 201 -1.01 14.18 -13.81
C LYS A 201 -2.35 13.53 -14.08
N LEU A 202 -2.78 12.58 -13.26
CA LEU A 202 -3.97 11.79 -13.53
C LEU A 202 -5.23 12.62 -13.32
N THR A 203 -6.12 12.52 -14.31
CA THR A 203 -7.52 12.93 -14.22
C THR A 203 -8.39 11.78 -14.73
N PRO A 204 -9.68 11.72 -14.38
CA PRO A 204 -10.59 10.71 -14.94
C PRO A 204 -10.49 10.60 -16.48
N ALA A 205 -10.42 11.72 -17.20
CA ALA A 205 -10.29 11.76 -18.65
C ALA A 205 -8.94 11.19 -19.15
N ILE A 206 -7.85 11.43 -18.43
CA ILE A 206 -6.53 10.85 -18.74
C ILE A 206 -6.54 9.35 -18.48
N VAL A 207 -7.11 8.90 -17.35
CA VAL A 207 -7.23 7.48 -17.03
C VAL A 207 -8.10 6.77 -18.05
N ALA A 208 -9.26 7.33 -18.43
CA ALA A 208 -10.19 6.75 -19.38
C ALA A 208 -9.58 6.52 -20.78
N LYS A 209 -8.60 7.34 -21.18
CA LYS A 209 -7.89 7.23 -22.48
C LYS A 209 -6.51 6.59 -22.33
N GLY A 210 -6.08 6.31 -21.11
CA GLY A 210 -4.74 5.84 -20.79
C GLY A 210 -4.48 4.43 -21.32
N ALA A 211 -3.24 4.23 -21.78
CA ALA A 211 -2.76 2.95 -22.30
C ALA A 211 -1.61 2.37 -21.46
N SER A 212 -1.44 2.81 -20.21
CA SER A 212 -0.48 2.21 -19.27
C SER A 212 -1.13 1.06 -18.48
N SER A 213 -0.31 0.24 -17.83
CA SER A 213 -0.79 -0.82 -16.95
C SER A 213 -1.62 -0.24 -15.80
N PHE A 214 -1.16 0.87 -15.22
CA PHE A 214 -1.87 1.60 -14.17
C PHE A 214 -3.25 2.09 -14.63
N THR A 215 -3.33 2.78 -15.77
CA THR A 215 -4.59 3.35 -16.25
C THR A 215 -5.61 2.26 -16.59
N ARG A 216 -5.17 1.14 -17.20
CA ARG A 216 -6.03 -0.05 -17.40
C ARG A 216 -6.54 -0.66 -16.10
N MET A 217 -5.71 -0.69 -15.06
CA MET A 217 -6.11 -1.18 -13.74
C MET A 217 -7.15 -0.25 -13.11
N VAL A 218 -6.89 1.06 -13.11
CA VAL A 218 -7.80 2.06 -12.50
C VAL A 218 -9.13 2.17 -13.25
N GLN A 219 -9.14 1.96 -14.57
CA GLN A 219 -10.37 1.96 -15.37
C GLN A 219 -11.47 1.01 -14.84
N ALA A 220 -11.11 -0.11 -14.18
CA ALA A 220 -12.11 -1.01 -13.58
C ALA A 220 -12.84 -0.43 -12.36
N PHE A 221 -12.26 0.59 -11.71
CA PHE A 221 -12.85 1.26 -10.55
C PHE A 221 -13.61 2.54 -10.94
N MET A 222 -13.44 3.00 -12.18
CA MET A 222 -14.08 4.22 -12.64
C MET A 222 -15.59 4.04 -12.85
N THR A 223 -16.32 5.10 -12.56
CA THR A 223 -17.76 5.23 -12.73
C THR A 223 -18.09 6.45 -13.60
N PRO A 224 -19.30 6.54 -14.18
CA PRO A 224 -19.73 7.75 -14.88
C PRO A 224 -19.69 9.03 -14.03
N GLU A 225 -19.79 8.87 -12.71
CA GLU A 225 -19.74 9.98 -11.75
C GLU A 225 -18.37 10.67 -11.75
N ASP A 226 -17.28 9.94 -11.99
CA ASP A 226 -15.93 10.51 -12.03
C ASP A 226 -15.77 11.49 -13.18
N MET A 227 -16.32 11.16 -14.35
CA MET A 227 -16.31 12.08 -15.50
C MET A 227 -17.14 13.33 -15.21
N ARG A 228 -18.32 13.15 -14.60
CA ARG A 228 -19.22 14.25 -14.23
C ARG A 228 -18.55 15.22 -13.25
N ILE A 229 -17.86 14.71 -12.23
CA ILE A 229 -17.14 15.54 -11.26
C ILE A 229 -16.00 16.30 -11.94
N GLN A 230 -15.23 15.63 -12.82
CA GLN A 230 -14.15 16.31 -13.54
C GLN A 230 -14.68 17.48 -14.39
N GLU A 231 -15.78 17.29 -15.12
CA GLU A 231 -16.41 18.36 -15.91
C GLU A 231 -16.81 19.55 -15.02
N GLN A 232 -17.35 19.29 -13.83
CA GLN A 232 -17.71 20.34 -12.87
C GLN A 232 -16.49 21.11 -12.36
N ILE A 233 -15.38 20.42 -12.08
CA ILE A 233 -14.12 21.06 -11.65
C ILE A 233 -13.59 21.98 -12.76
N VAL A 234 -13.58 21.51 -14.01
CA VAL A 234 -13.11 22.29 -15.16
C VAL A 234 -13.97 23.53 -15.36
N LEU A 235 -15.30 23.38 -15.35
CA LEU A 235 -16.23 24.51 -15.48
C LEU A 235 -16.14 25.53 -14.35
N ALA A 236 -15.82 25.09 -13.13
CA ALA A 236 -15.60 25.99 -12.00
C ALA A 236 -14.30 26.81 -12.19
N ALA A 237 -13.21 26.15 -12.59
CA ALA A 237 -11.93 26.80 -12.84
C ALA A 237 -11.99 27.84 -13.99
N GLU A 238 -12.83 27.62 -15.01
CA GLU A 238 -13.06 28.57 -16.10
C GLU A 238 -13.87 29.80 -15.68
N LYS A 239 -14.69 29.71 -14.63
CA LYS A 239 -15.47 30.85 -14.12
C LYS A 239 -14.68 31.77 -13.19
N ASP A 240 -13.59 31.26 -12.62
CA ASP A 240 -12.71 31.99 -11.73
C ASP A 240 -11.54 32.69 -12.47
N GLN A 241 -11.50 32.58 -13.80
CA GLN A 241 -10.57 33.29 -14.71
C GLN A 241 -11.25 34.49 -15.38
#